data_AF-A0A932ZKY3-F1
#
_entry.id   AF-A0A932ZKY3-F1
#
_cell.length_a   1.000
_cell.length_b   1.000
_cell.length_c   1.000
_cell.angle_alpha   90.00
_cell.angle_beta   90.00
_cell.angle_gamma   90.00
#
_symmetry.space_group_name_H-M   'P 1'
#
loop_
_entity.id
_entity.type
_entity.pdbx_description
1 polymer ?
#
loop_
_entity_poly.entity_id
_entity_poly.type
_entity_poly.pdbx_seq_one_letter_code
_entity_poly.pdbx_strand_id
1 'polypeptide(L)'
;MNRWAGRLELHWGWLRDWFFIVVSLWILGGRIAGWVEWGFLWDWPAEVVFLGLALYSRWWRWHALAVLQEFARLNPRVHPSEFFEHLHGRLGFLPHRVPAKAARLVDPDRLDFRTGKKPGQSLWLLLRGVYDTFLFATLAYKAFRWKGAKYIGAIGSGLSMVWAARVAQLARMKVSVERTPSLEEAKQAKIIYVLNHTSFFDFCLAPLAYRRENKDGSAKSFTPSIMVAKDHFKDNFFLYRVIGLGRMLEAWGMIFVDRKSKEKGTAERAVRLTVKKLLASSIPFAVYPQGTRARGQRDRYGRRWDAGYFCVGKRDRLNKEEGHFKKGAAYVAVELAAGLVKHRLGGKVFVVPVAMAGPGTACPKGSWKVQTETEVLIKMGEPMPVDSQMKAPDLAQAMDTALQNLLEVRTRLERRFFTDLRELLEPQALEEVSVAFKEWRGRGNLLYAVIDCLYALPKRRWRPLLLELSHALRQENSKEELTKLKEKVANYF
;
A
#
# COMPACT_ATOMS: atom_id res chain seq x y z
N MET A 1 -7.00 -28.02 19.25
CA MET A 1 -8.43 -27.74 19.52
C MET A 1 -8.72 -26.26 19.77
N ASN A 2 -8.13 -25.61 20.78
CA ASN A 2 -8.47 -24.23 21.17
C ASN A 2 -8.29 -23.17 20.06
N ARG A 3 -7.15 -23.20 19.34
CA ARG A 3 -6.90 -22.28 18.20
C ARG A 3 -7.89 -22.46 17.05
N TRP A 4 -8.40 -23.68 16.86
CA TRP A 4 -9.38 -23.97 15.82
C TRP A 4 -10.75 -23.41 16.21
N ALA A 5 -11.17 -23.60 17.46
CA ALA A 5 -12.37 -22.96 18.01
C ALA A 5 -12.31 -21.43 17.89
N GLY A 6 -11.15 -20.81 18.15
CA GLY A 6 -11.01 -19.36 18.00
C GLY A 6 -11.11 -18.86 16.56
N ARG A 7 -10.72 -19.69 15.57
CA ARG A 7 -11.00 -19.38 14.15
C ARG A 7 -12.50 -19.44 13.87
N LEU A 8 -13.19 -20.47 14.36
CA LEU A 8 -14.64 -20.57 14.20
C LEU A 8 -15.37 -19.38 14.85
N GLU A 9 -14.97 -18.99 16.06
CA GLU A 9 -15.55 -17.85 16.77
C GLU A 9 -15.36 -16.53 16.01
N LEU A 10 -14.21 -16.37 15.35
CA LEU A 10 -13.91 -15.21 14.50
C LEU A 10 -14.77 -15.18 13.22
N HIS A 11 -15.08 -16.35 12.63
CA HIS A 11 -15.80 -16.47 11.35
C HIS A 11 -17.31 -16.56 11.48
N TRP A 12 -17.78 -17.35 12.42
CA TRP A 12 -19.17 -17.76 12.55
C TRP A 12 -19.82 -17.21 13.80
N GLY A 13 -19.02 -16.73 14.77
CA GLY A 13 -19.55 -16.20 16.01
C GLY A 13 -20.56 -15.07 15.81
N TRP A 14 -20.36 -14.20 14.82
CA TRP A 14 -21.32 -13.12 14.54
C TRP A 14 -22.63 -13.63 13.93
N LEU A 15 -22.57 -14.68 13.09
CA LEU A 15 -23.75 -15.32 12.51
C LEU A 15 -24.52 -16.07 13.59
N ARG A 16 -23.81 -16.82 14.45
CA ARG A 16 -24.36 -17.45 15.64
C ARG A 16 -25.08 -16.42 16.49
N ASP A 17 -24.39 -15.35 16.90
CA ASP A 17 -25.00 -14.34 17.77
C ASP A 17 -26.21 -13.68 17.10
N TRP A 18 -26.14 -13.38 15.80
CA TRP A 18 -27.29 -12.81 15.09
C TRP A 18 -28.48 -13.76 15.11
N PHE A 19 -28.27 -15.03 14.77
CA PHE A 19 -29.32 -16.05 14.78
C PHE A 19 -29.91 -16.23 16.18
N PHE A 20 -29.08 -16.52 17.18
CA PHE A 20 -29.56 -16.78 18.53
C PHE A 20 -30.18 -15.55 19.19
N ILE A 21 -29.65 -14.33 18.97
CA ILE A 21 -30.27 -13.11 19.52
C ILE A 21 -31.64 -12.87 18.86
N VAL A 22 -31.71 -12.92 17.52
CA VAL A 22 -32.97 -12.63 16.81
C VAL A 22 -34.03 -13.68 17.12
N VAL A 23 -33.68 -14.96 17.07
CA VAL A 23 -34.61 -16.06 17.38
C VAL A 23 -35.07 -15.98 18.83
N SER A 24 -34.16 -15.76 19.78
CA SER A 24 -34.54 -15.67 21.21
C SER A 24 -35.44 -14.46 21.48
N LEU A 25 -35.17 -13.30 20.85
CA LEU A 25 -36.03 -12.12 20.99
C LEU A 25 -37.41 -12.33 20.34
N TRP A 26 -37.48 -13.03 19.20
CA TRP A 26 -38.74 -13.33 18.53
C TRP A 26 -39.61 -14.27 19.36
N ILE A 27 -39.02 -15.34 19.92
CA ILE A 27 -39.71 -16.28 20.82
C ILE A 27 -40.18 -15.56 22.09
N LEU A 28 -39.31 -14.76 22.70
CA LEU A 28 -39.65 -13.99 23.91
C LEU A 28 -40.79 -12.99 23.65
N GLY A 29 -40.75 -12.27 22.53
CA GLY A 29 -41.82 -11.36 22.11
C GLY A 29 -43.12 -12.09 21.81
N GLY A 30 -43.06 -13.25 21.16
CA GLY A 30 -44.22 -14.11 20.90
C GLY A 30 -44.87 -14.64 22.18
N ARG A 31 -44.07 -14.98 23.20
CA ARG A 31 -44.58 -15.38 24.53
C ARG A 31 -45.24 -14.21 25.26
N ILE A 32 -44.62 -13.01 25.23
CA ILE A 32 -45.20 -11.79 25.83
C ILE A 32 -46.53 -11.43 25.15
N ALA A 33 -46.62 -11.60 23.83
CA ALA A 33 -47.82 -11.31 23.05
C ALA A 33 -48.89 -12.43 23.10
N GLY A 34 -48.61 -13.55 23.76
CA GLY A 34 -49.51 -14.71 23.84
C GLY A 34 -49.62 -15.53 22.55
N TRP A 35 -48.71 -15.35 21.58
CA TRP A 35 -48.70 -16.06 20.29
C TRP A 35 -47.98 -17.41 20.34
N VAL A 36 -47.19 -17.65 21.39
CA VAL A 36 -46.42 -18.88 21.60
C VAL A 36 -46.78 -19.43 22.96
N GLU A 37 -47.34 -20.64 23.01
CA GLU A 37 -47.73 -21.31 24.25
C GLU A 37 -46.52 -21.77 25.08
N TRP A 38 -46.70 -21.79 26.40
CA TRP A 38 -45.76 -22.39 27.35
C TRP A 38 -45.88 -23.91 27.29
N GLY A 39 -45.08 -24.56 26.44
CA GLY A 39 -45.04 -26.02 26.35
C GLY A 39 -44.28 -26.67 27.51
N PHE A 40 -44.86 -27.73 28.09
CA PHE A 40 -44.46 -28.51 29.27
C PHE A 40 -43.03 -29.11 29.28
N LEU A 41 -42.29 -29.05 28.16
CA LEU A 41 -40.86 -29.45 28.08
C LEU A 41 -39.89 -28.27 28.24
N TRP A 42 -40.41 -27.05 28.41
CA TRP A 42 -39.66 -25.78 28.43
C TRP A 42 -40.13 -24.82 29.55
N ASP A 43 -40.40 -25.34 30.75
CA ASP A 43 -40.62 -24.53 31.97
C ASP A 43 -39.35 -23.75 32.40
N TRP A 44 -38.21 -24.07 31.78
CA TRP A 44 -36.98 -23.29 31.89
C TRP A 44 -36.88 -22.27 30.76
N PRO A 45 -36.54 -20.98 31.02
CA PRO A 45 -36.44 -19.94 29.99
C PRO A 45 -35.16 -20.12 29.16
N ALA A 46 -35.10 -21.19 28.37
CA ALA A 46 -33.94 -21.55 27.56
C ALA A 46 -33.59 -20.44 26.56
N GLU A 47 -34.57 -19.69 26.05
CA GLU A 47 -34.37 -18.52 25.22
C GLU A 47 -33.62 -17.40 25.95
N VAL A 48 -33.84 -17.21 27.26
CA VAL A 48 -33.08 -16.25 28.07
C VAL A 48 -31.66 -16.74 28.27
N VAL A 49 -31.46 -18.05 28.44
CA VAL A 49 -30.12 -18.67 28.52
C VAL A 49 -29.38 -18.51 27.19
N PHE A 50 -29.99 -18.84 26.05
CA PHE A 50 -29.38 -18.70 24.73
C PHE A 50 -29.09 -17.24 24.38
N LEU A 51 -30.01 -16.32 24.69
CA LEU A 51 -29.80 -14.89 24.54
C LEU A 51 -28.63 -14.42 25.42
N GLY A 52 -28.61 -14.81 26.69
CA GLY A 52 -27.55 -14.50 27.64
C GLY A 52 -26.19 -15.03 27.18
N LEU A 53 -26.11 -16.28 26.71
CA LEU A 53 -24.90 -16.88 26.16
C LEU A 53 -24.44 -16.19 24.88
N ALA A 54 -25.36 -15.80 23.99
CA ALA A 54 -25.04 -15.07 22.77
C ALA A 54 -24.51 -13.66 23.08
N LEU A 55 -25.14 -12.94 24.01
CA LEU A 55 -24.68 -11.63 24.47
C LEU A 55 -23.34 -11.70 25.21
N TYR A 56 -23.17 -12.70 26.08
CA TYR A 56 -21.90 -12.95 26.76
C TYR A 56 -20.79 -13.28 25.76
N SER A 57 -21.05 -14.15 24.79
CA SER A 57 -20.07 -14.52 23.76
C SER A 57 -19.75 -13.35 22.84
N ARG A 58 -20.73 -12.48 22.55
CA ARG A 58 -20.51 -11.22 21.87
C ARG A 58 -19.57 -10.35 22.68
N TRP A 59 -19.93 -10.02 23.93
CA TRP A 59 -19.11 -9.21 24.83
C TRP A 59 -17.70 -9.77 24.97
N TRP A 60 -17.57 -11.07 25.16
CA TRP A 60 -16.32 -11.80 25.27
C TRP A 60 -15.41 -11.58 24.05
N ARG A 61 -15.93 -11.77 22.83
CA ARG A 61 -15.15 -11.48 21.61
C ARG A 61 -14.72 -10.03 21.53
N TRP A 62 -15.59 -9.08 21.88
CA TRP A 62 -15.23 -7.66 21.84
C TRP A 62 -14.08 -7.37 22.81
N HIS A 63 -14.14 -7.91 24.03
CA HIS A 63 -13.07 -7.78 25.01
C HIS A 63 -11.78 -8.52 24.58
N ALA A 64 -11.89 -9.69 23.97
CA ALA A 64 -10.76 -10.41 23.40
C ALA A 64 -10.02 -9.60 22.32
N LEU A 65 -10.78 -8.99 21.40
CA LEU A 65 -10.21 -8.16 20.32
C LEU A 65 -9.58 -6.87 20.86
N ALA A 66 -10.16 -6.29 21.91
CA ALA A 66 -9.58 -5.16 22.63
C ALA A 66 -8.19 -5.46 23.21
N VAL A 67 -8.03 -6.63 23.86
CA VAL A 67 -6.72 -7.07 24.36
C VAL A 67 -5.71 -7.22 23.22
N LEU A 68 -6.14 -7.77 22.08
CA LEU A 68 -5.31 -7.93 20.88
C LEU A 68 -4.91 -6.59 20.24
N GLN A 69 -5.79 -5.60 20.27
CA GLN A 69 -5.50 -4.24 19.82
C GLN A 69 -4.42 -3.59 20.68
N GLU A 70 -4.52 -3.70 22.01
CA GLU A 70 -3.48 -3.21 22.93
C GLU A 70 -2.16 -3.96 22.73
N PHE A 71 -2.20 -5.27 22.52
CA PHE A 71 -1.01 -6.06 22.26
C PHE A 71 -0.27 -5.58 20.99
N ALA A 72 -0.99 -5.31 19.90
CA ALA A 72 -0.40 -4.74 18.69
C ALA A 72 0.17 -3.33 18.90
N ARG A 73 -0.48 -2.50 19.72
CA ARG A 73 0.01 -1.16 20.07
C ARG A 73 1.29 -1.22 20.88
N LEU A 74 1.35 -2.10 21.88
CA LEU A 74 2.52 -2.25 22.75
C LEU A 74 3.68 -2.96 22.07
N ASN A 75 3.39 -3.85 21.10
CA ASN A 75 4.38 -4.69 20.45
C ASN A 75 4.33 -4.55 18.91
N PRO A 76 4.62 -3.36 18.34
CA PRO A 76 4.58 -3.16 16.88
C PRO A 76 5.55 -4.06 16.11
N ARG A 77 6.60 -4.56 16.78
CA ARG A 77 7.62 -5.46 16.23
C ARG A 77 7.31 -6.95 16.43
N VAL A 78 6.13 -7.31 16.91
CA VAL A 78 5.79 -8.72 17.15
C VAL A 78 5.87 -9.52 15.84
N HIS A 79 6.46 -10.71 15.91
CA HIS A 79 6.51 -11.62 14.79
C HIS A 79 5.07 -12.02 14.40
N PRO A 80 4.70 -11.97 13.11
CA PRO A 80 3.31 -12.20 12.70
C PRO A 80 2.71 -13.52 13.19
N SER A 81 3.49 -14.61 13.17
CA SER A 81 3.01 -15.91 13.69
C SER A 81 2.57 -15.82 15.15
N GLU A 82 3.32 -15.14 16.01
CA GLU A 82 2.95 -14.98 17.42
C GLU A 82 1.67 -14.16 17.58
N PHE A 83 1.54 -13.07 16.83
CA PHE A 83 0.32 -12.26 16.84
C PHE A 83 -0.92 -13.10 16.47
N PHE A 84 -0.83 -13.92 15.42
CA PHE A 84 -1.94 -14.80 15.02
C PHE A 84 -2.16 -15.97 15.98
N GLU A 85 -1.13 -16.44 16.67
CA GLU A 85 -1.29 -17.42 17.75
C GLU A 85 -2.11 -16.84 18.90
N HIS A 86 -1.83 -15.59 19.29
CA HIS A 86 -2.61 -14.87 20.30
C HIS A 86 -4.01 -14.53 19.80
N LEU A 87 -4.18 -14.12 18.54
CA LEU A 87 -5.51 -13.81 18.00
C LEU A 87 -6.43 -15.03 18.08
N HIS A 88 -5.97 -16.17 17.57
CA HIS A 88 -6.78 -17.39 17.56
C HIS A 88 -6.90 -18.02 18.95
N GLY A 89 -5.87 -17.93 19.79
CA GLY A 89 -5.94 -18.47 21.15
C GLY A 89 -6.89 -17.68 22.05
N ARG A 90 -7.02 -16.36 21.86
CA ARG A 90 -7.82 -15.51 22.77
C ARG A 90 -9.31 -15.65 22.48
N LEU A 91 -9.64 -15.92 21.22
CA LEU A 91 -10.99 -16.17 20.75
C LEU A 91 -11.44 -17.62 20.94
N GLY A 92 -10.53 -18.52 21.35
CA GLY A 92 -10.86 -19.92 21.61
C GLY A 92 -11.69 -20.13 22.88
N PHE A 93 -12.17 -21.36 23.06
CA PHE A 93 -13.03 -21.74 24.18
C PHE A 93 -12.33 -21.69 25.55
N LEU A 94 -11.00 -21.94 25.59
CA LEU A 94 -10.16 -21.72 26.77
C LEU A 94 -9.25 -20.53 26.50
N PRO A 95 -9.59 -19.34 27.00
CA PRO A 95 -8.93 -18.14 26.56
C PRO A 95 -7.55 -18.03 27.19
N HIS A 96 -6.52 -18.18 26.35
CA HIS A 96 -5.16 -17.97 26.82
C HIS A 96 -4.94 -16.49 27.19
N ARG A 97 -4.05 -16.26 28.16
CA ARG A 97 -3.60 -14.93 28.54
C ARG A 97 -2.64 -14.42 27.47
N VAL A 98 -2.90 -13.23 26.96
CA VAL A 98 -1.99 -12.53 26.06
C VAL A 98 -0.92 -11.86 26.93
N PRO A 99 0.38 -12.10 26.69
CA PRO A 99 1.44 -11.48 27.46
C PRO A 99 1.50 -9.97 27.19
N ALA A 100 2.03 -9.19 28.13
CA ALA A 100 2.21 -7.76 27.93
C ALA A 100 3.26 -7.45 26.86
N LYS A 101 4.30 -8.28 26.78
CA LYS A 101 5.40 -8.18 25.82
C LYS A 101 5.43 -9.40 24.91
N ALA A 102 5.74 -9.18 23.63
CA ALA A 102 5.94 -10.25 22.66
C ALA A 102 7.25 -11.01 22.93
N ALA A 103 7.24 -12.32 22.70
CA ALA A 103 8.40 -13.19 22.88
C ALA A 103 9.27 -13.26 21.61
N ARG A 104 8.65 -13.22 20.43
CA ARG A 104 9.29 -13.24 19.11
C ARG A 104 9.11 -11.88 18.47
N LEU A 105 10.22 -11.23 18.20
CA LEU A 105 10.26 -9.94 17.53
C LEU A 105 10.84 -10.09 16.12
N VAL A 106 10.47 -9.17 15.24
CA VAL A 106 11.10 -8.97 13.94
C VAL A 106 11.80 -7.62 13.94
N ASP A 107 12.91 -7.50 13.21
CA ASP A 107 13.48 -6.20 12.87
C ASP A 107 12.71 -5.64 11.66
N PRO A 108 11.92 -4.57 11.81
CA PRO A 108 11.15 -4.07 10.67
C PRO A 108 12.01 -3.34 9.64
N ASP A 109 13.30 -3.05 9.89
CA ASP A 109 14.24 -2.54 8.88
C ASP A 109 14.87 -3.68 8.06
N ARG A 110 14.84 -4.91 8.59
CA ARG A 110 15.41 -6.10 7.94
C ARG A 110 14.52 -7.32 8.22
N LEU A 111 13.55 -7.54 7.33
CA LEU A 111 12.73 -8.75 7.33
C LEU A 111 13.32 -9.74 6.31
N ASP A 112 13.54 -10.99 6.71
CA ASP A 112 13.80 -12.07 5.75
C ASP A 112 12.96 -13.29 6.11
N PHE A 113 11.91 -13.52 5.31
CA PHE A 113 11.03 -14.68 5.44
C PHE A 113 11.22 -15.69 4.29
N ARG A 114 12.31 -15.55 3.53
CA ARG A 114 12.65 -16.47 2.45
C ARG A 114 13.01 -17.83 3.00
N THR A 115 12.81 -18.85 2.17
CA THR A 115 13.13 -20.24 2.52
C THR A 115 14.26 -20.80 1.66
N GLY A 116 14.80 -20.00 0.72
CA GLY A 116 15.85 -20.44 -0.21
C GLY A 116 15.34 -21.39 -1.30
N LYS A 117 14.02 -21.61 -1.38
CA LYS A 117 13.40 -22.45 -2.40
C LYS A 117 13.30 -21.70 -3.74
N LYS A 118 13.06 -22.44 -4.83
CA LYS A 118 12.80 -21.81 -6.13
C LYS A 118 11.55 -20.90 -6.05
N PRO A 119 11.55 -19.71 -6.66
CA PRO A 119 10.38 -18.84 -6.70
C PRO A 119 9.15 -19.55 -7.30
N GLY A 120 8.05 -19.58 -6.55
CA GLY A 120 6.76 -20.14 -6.98
C GLY A 120 5.72 -19.03 -7.13
N GLN A 121 4.69 -19.25 -7.96
CA GLN A 121 3.57 -18.31 -8.13
C GLN A 121 2.26 -18.96 -7.71
N SER A 122 1.50 -18.30 -6.83
CA SER A 122 0.25 -18.87 -6.32
C SER A 122 -0.85 -17.83 -6.10
N LEU A 123 -2.08 -18.18 -6.50
CA LEU A 123 -3.30 -17.44 -6.18
C LEU A 123 -3.69 -17.60 -4.70
N TRP A 124 -3.39 -18.76 -4.09
CA TRP A 124 -3.73 -19.03 -2.69
C TRP A 124 -3.08 -18.06 -1.72
N LEU A 125 -1.87 -17.58 -2.04
CA LEU A 125 -1.19 -16.55 -1.26
C LEU A 125 -1.94 -15.21 -1.30
N LEU A 126 -2.51 -14.84 -2.45
CA LEU A 126 -3.34 -13.65 -2.57
C LEU A 126 -4.62 -13.80 -1.74
N LEU A 127 -5.32 -14.92 -1.87
CA LEU A 127 -6.56 -15.19 -1.11
C LEU A 127 -6.30 -15.16 0.41
N ARG A 128 -5.19 -15.75 0.86
CA ARG A 128 -4.78 -15.70 2.26
C ARG A 128 -4.43 -14.28 2.71
N GLY A 129 -3.79 -13.49 1.86
CA GLY A 129 -3.51 -12.07 2.11
C GLY A 129 -4.79 -11.23 2.21
N VAL A 130 -5.78 -11.47 1.35
CA VAL A 130 -7.10 -10.83 1.42
C VAL A 130 -7.80 -11.17 2.73
N TYR A 131 -7.78 -12.44 3.11
CA TYR A 131 -8.32 -12.91 4.38
C TYR A 131 -7.63 -12.25 5.59
N ASP A 132 -6.30 -12.24 5.64
CA ASP A 132 -5.57 -11.60 6.75
C ASP A 132 -5.85 -10.08 6.78
N THR A 133 -5.99 -9.43 5.61
CA THR A 133 -6.39 -8.01 5.50
C THR A 133 -7.79 -7.75 6.05
N PHE A 134 -8.76 -8.64 5.79
CA PHE A 134 -10.09 -8.58 6.39
C PHE A 134 -10.02 -8.62 7.93
N LEU A 135 -9.16 -9.46 8.50
CA LEU A 135 -8.96 -9.54 9.95
C LEU A 135 -8.39 -8.24 10.53
N PHE A 136 -7.35 -7.68 9.90
CA PHE A 136 -6.77 -6.40 10.32
C PHE A 136 -7.79 -5.25 10.18
N ALA A 137 -8.54 -5.20 9.09
CA ALA A 137 -9.59 -4.20 8.89
C ALA A 137 -10.68 -4.29 9.96
N THR A 138 -11.08 -5.51 10.33
CA THR A 138 -12.05 -5.76 11.39
C THR A 138 -11.53 -5.32 12.76
N LEU A 139 -10.27 -5.65 13.08
CA LEU A 139 -9.61 -5.22 14.33
C LEU A 139 -9.55 -3.69 14.43
N ALA A 140 -9.10 -3.04 13.36
CA ALA A 140 -8.99 -1.58 13.31
C ALA A 140 -10.37 -0.91 13.41
N TYR A 141 -11.36 -1.34 12.61
CA TYR A 141 -12.70 -0.76 12.65
C TYR A 141 -13.38 -0.91 14.03
N LYS A 142 -13.20 -2.07 14.70
CA LYS A 142 -13.71 -2.27 16.06
C LYS A 142 -13.01 -1.38 17.08
N ALA A 143 -11.70 -1.12 16.94
CA ALA A 143 -10.98 -0.18 17.81
C ALA A 143 -11.60 1.22 17.74
N PHE A 144 -11.90 1.69 16.52
CA PHE A 144 -12.58 2.97 16.31
C PHE A 144 -13.99 2.99 16.92
N ARG A 145 -14.80 1.94 16.70
CA ARG A 145 -16.14 1.83 17.28
C ARG A 145 -16.14 1.82 18.80
N TRP A 146 -15.05 1.39 19.43
CA TRP A 146 -14.96 1.26 20.88
C TRP A 146 -14.48 2.54 21.56
N LYS A 147 -13.36 3.15 21.12
CA LYS A 147 -12.75 4.31 21.80
C LYS A 147 -12.46 5.51 20.86
N GLY A 148 -12.93 5.47 19.62
CA GLY A 148 -12.89 6.61 18.69
C GLY A 148 -11.57 6.85 17.96
N ALA A 149 -11.46 8.02 17.33
CA ALA A 149 -10.42 8.38 16.36
C ALA A 149 -9.00 8.47 16.95
N LYS A 150 -8.86 9.01 18.16
CA LYS A 150 -7.55 9.12 18.83
C LYS A 150 -6.95 7.74 19.13
N TYR A 151 -7.80 6.79 19.52
CA TYR A 151 -7.40 5.43 19.87
C TYR A 151 -6.93 4.63 18.65
N ILE A 152 -7.70 4.69 17.55
CA ILE A 152 -7.34 3.98 16.33
C ILE A 152 -6.05 4.52 15.69
N GLY A 153 -5.67 5.78 15.89
CA GLY A 153 -4.39 6.31 15.39
C GLY A 153 -3.17 5.55 15.95
N ALA A 154 -3.15 5.29 17.26
CA ALA A 154 -2.06 4.55 17.90
C ALA A 154 -2.10 3.05 17.56
N ILE A 155 -3.27 2.42 17.65
CA ILE A 155 -3.42 0.98 17.37
C ILE A 155 -3.28 0.66 15.89
N GLY A 156 -3.82 1.49 15.01
CA GLY A 156 -3.70 1.34 13.56
C GLY A 156 -2.23 1.34 13.13
N SER A 157 -1.41 2.14 13.80
CA SER A 157 0.04 2.17 13.58
C SER A 157 0.69 0.82 13.95
N GLY A 158 0.40 0.26 15.14
CA GLY A 158 0.86 -1.07 15.52
C GLY A 158 0.33 -2.19 14.61
N LEU A 159 -0.97 -2.21 14.32
CA LEU A 159 -1.60 -3.19 13.42
C LEU A 159 -1.03 -3.13 12.00
N SER A 160 -0.73 -1.93 11.48
CA SER A 160 -0.16 -1.77 10.15
C SER A 160 1.27 -2.34 10.04
N MET A 161 2.06 -2.27 11.13
CA MET A 161 3.37 -2.93 11.19
C MET A 161 3.26 -4.46 11.16
N VAL A 162 2.36 -5.01 11.97
CA VAL A 162 2.11 -6.46 11.98
C VAL A 162 1.56 -6.93 10.62
N TRP A 163 0.68 -6.14 10.00
CA TRP A 163 0.16 -6.41 8.67
C TRP A 163 1.26 -6.39 7.59
N ALA A 164 2.15 -5.39 7.60
CA ALA A 164 3.28 -5.31 6.68
C ALA A 164 4.21 -6.52 6.81
N ALA A 165 4.60 -6.86 8.05
CA ALA A 165 5.43 -8.04 8.31
C ALA A 165 4.71 -9.34 7.93
N ARG A 166 3.40 -9.44 8.15
CA ARG A 166 2.60 -10.60 7.75
C ARG A 166 2.56 -10.77 6.24
N VAL A 167 2.37 -9.67 5.51
CA VAL A 167 2.36 -9.67 4.05
C VAL A 167 3.72 -10.13 3.51
N ALA A 168 4.83 -9.62 4.05
CA ALA A 168 6.17 -10.08 3.71
C ALA A 168 6.35 -11.58 4.03
N GLN A 169 5.84 -12.05 5.17
CA GLN A 169 5.90 -13.46 5.56
C GLN A 169 5.11 -14.37 4.61
N LEU A 170 3.88 -14.00 4.26
CA LEU A 170 3.03 -14.77 3.34
C LEU A 170 3.67 -14.92 1.96
N ALA A 171 4.23 -13.82 1.45
CA ALA A 171 4.89 -13.79 0.16
C ALA A 171 6.35 -14.26 0.21
N ARG A 172 6.87 -14.66 1.39
CA ARG A 172 8.27 -15.06 1.59
C ARG A 172 9.24 -14.03 1.02
N MET A 173 9.06 -12.78 1.41
CA MET A 173 9.88 -11.67 0.95
C MET A 173 11.08 -11.48 1.88
N LYS A 174 12.18 -11.01 1.30
CA LYS A 174 13.17 -10.21 2.03
C LYS A 174 12.83 -8.75 1.83
N VAL A 175 12.67 -7.99 2.90
CA VAL A 175 12.41 -6.56 2.89
C VAL A 175 13.49 -5.85 3.66
N SER A 176 14.19 -4.92 3.01
CA SER A 176 15.15 -4.03 3.65
C SER A 176 14.70 -2.58 3.55
N VAL A 177 14.89 -1.84 4.64
CA VAL A 177 14.58 -0.41 4.71
C VAL A 177 15.88 0.36 4.91
N GLU A 178 16.22 1.18 3.92
CA GLU A 178 17.34 2.11 3.98
C GLU A 178 16.78 3.51 4.29
N ARG A 179 17.22 4.07 5.42
CA ARG A 179 16.80 5.39 5.88
C ARG A 179 17.96 6.36 5.75
N THR A 180 17.76 7.48 5.08
CA THR A 180 18.64 8.64 5.27
C THR A 180 18.49 9.15 6.71
N PRO A 181 19.57 9.65 7.34
CA PRO A 181 19.55 10.14 8.72
C PRO A 181 18.39 11.08 9.08
N SER A 182 18.07 11.04 10.37
CA SER A 182 16.91 11.65 11.02
C SER A 182 16.71 13.13 10.73
N LEU A 183 15.48 13.47 10.32
CA LEU A 183 14.91 14.81 10.44
C LEU A 183 14.70 15.20 11.92
N GLU A 184 15.75 15.65 12.59
CA GLU A 184 15.57 16.40 13.85
C GLU A 184 14.66 17.63 13.62
N GLU A 185 14.78 18.29 12.45
CA GLU A 185 13.97 19.45 12.06
C GLU A 185 12.51 19.13 11.70
N ALA A 186 12.15 17.88 11.32
CA ALA A 186 10.75 17.55 10.98
C ALA A 186 9.90 17.12 12.18
N LYS A 187 10.42 17.21 13.42
CA LYS A 187 9.63 16.87 14.62
C LYS A 187 8.35 17.70 14.75
N GLN A 188 8.34 18.94 14.23
CA GLN A 188 7.17 19.84 14.22
C GLN A 188 6.62 20.13 12.81
N ALA A 189 7.17 19.52 11.77
CA ALA A 189 6.82 19.83 10.39
C ALA A 189 5.67 18.95 9.87
N LYS A 190 4.94 19.46 8.88
CA LYS A 190 4.01 18.65 8.07
C LYS A 190 4.81 17.86 7.06
N ILE A 191 4.64 16.54 7.06
CA ILE A 191 5.39 15.63 6.18
C ILE A 191 4.47 15.06 5.11
N ILE A 192 4.91 15.13 3.86
CA ILE A 192 4.29 14.51 2.70
C ILE A 192 5.24 13.44 2.15
N TYR A 193 4.88 12.17 2.31
CA TYR A 193 5.58 11.04 1.71
C TYR A 193 5.14 10.86 0.25
N VAL A 194 6.10 10.81 -0.66
CA VAL A 194 5.86 10.63 -2.10
C VAL A 194 6.43 9.28 -2.52
N LEU A 195 5.57 8.37 -2.96
CA LEU A 195 5.92 6.98 -3.21
C LEU A 195 5.71 6.58 -4.67
N ASN A 196 6.63 5.81 -5.26
CA ASN A 196 6.36 5.12 -6.51
C ASN A 196 5.34 3.97 -6.31
N HIS A 197 4.74 3.50 -7.39
CA HIS A 197 3.66 2.53 -7.36
C HIS A 197 3.84 1.43 -8.43
N THR A 198 4.26 0.25 -8.01
CA THR A 198 4.52 -0.94 -8.83
C THR A 198 3.54 -2.08 -8.54
N SER A 199 3.02 -2.17 -7.32
CA SER A 199 2.18 -3.27 -6.83
C SER A 199 1.17 -2.80 -5.78
N PHE A 200 0.18 -3.63 -5.43
CA PHE A 200 -0.61 -3.35 -4.23
C PHE A 200 0.21 -3.54 -2.95
N PHE A 201 1.33 -4.28 -3.02
CA PHE A 201 2.25 -4.45 -1.91
C PHE A 201 2.92 -3.14 -1.48
N ASP A 202 3.02 -2.13 -2.35
CA ASP A 202 3.54 -0.81 -1.96
C ASP A 202 2.74 -0.24 -0.78
N PHE A 203 1.41 -0.33 -0.83
CA PHE A 203 0.54 0.10 0.26
C PHE A 203 0.71 -0.72 1.54
N CYS A 204 0.92 -2.03 1.38
CA CYS A 204 1.03 -2.96 2.51
C CYS A 204 2.36 -2.80 3.23
N LEU A 205 3.44 -2.49 2.50
CA LEU A 205 4.81 -2.40 3.01
C LEU A 205 5.21 -0.97 3.37
N ALA A 206 4.50 0.06 2.88
CA ALA A 206 4.73 1.46 3.23
C ALA A 206 4.82 1.75 4.74
N PRO A 207 4.06 1.10 5.64
CA PRO A 207 4.22 1.26 7.08
C PRO A 207 5.65 1.09 7.60
N LEU A 208 6.46 0.23 6.97
CA LEU A 208 7.84 -0.01 7.37
C LEU A 208 8.73 1.23 7.20
N ALA A 209 8.44 2.08 6.19
CA ALA A 209 9.19 3.29 5.90
C ALA A 209 8.97 4.36 6.98
N TYR A 210 7.71 4.72 7.24
CA TYR A 210 7.36 5.85 8.10
C TYR A 210 7.08 5.47 9.57
N ARG A 211 7.44 4.25 9.98
CA ARG A 211 7.21 3.78 11.37
C ARG A 211 7.81 4.74 12.39
N ARG A 212 7.09 4.93 13.50
CA ARG A 212 7.53 5.68 14.67
C ARG A 212 7.21 4.89 15.93
N GLU A 213 8.16 4.86 16.83
CA GLU A 213 8.02 4.19 18.12
C GLU A 213 8.30 5.19 19.24
N ASN A 214 7.66 4.98 20.37
CA ASN A 214 7.96 5.68 21.61
C ASN A 214 9.25 5.11 22.23
N LYS A 215 9.82 5.79 23.23
CA LYS A 215 11.04 5.34 23.92
C LYS A 215 10.90 3.94 24.54
N ASP A 216 9.67 3.56 24.91
CA ASP A 216 9.33 2.25 25.47
C ASP A 216 9.14 1.14 24.42
N GLY A 217 9.34 1.46 23.13
CA GLY A 217 9.15 0.53 22.00
C GLY A 217 7.70 0.38 21.55
N SER A 218 6.74 1.06 22.19
CA SER A 218 5.34 1.03 21.77
C SER A 218 5.09 1.85 20.50
N ALA A 219 4.04 1.50 19.76
CA ALA A 219 3.67 2.20 18.54
C ALA A 219 3.26 3.65 18.83
N LYS A 220 3.95 4.60 18.21
CA LYS A 220 3.52 6.00 18.15
C LYS A 220 2.56 6.16 16.98
N SER A 221 1.53 7.00 17.11
CA SER A 221 0.63 7.28 15.97
C SER A 221 1.42 7.85 14.79
N PHE A 222 1.47 7.12 13.68
CA PHE A 222 2.19 7.52 12.47
C PHE A 222 1.42 7.29 11.17
N THR A 223 0.29 6.57 11.21
CA THR A 223 -0.43 6.13 9.99
C THR A 223 -0.79 7.34 9.13
N PRO A 224 -0.14 7.55 7.97
CA PRO A 224 -0.36 8.74 7.16
C PRO A 224 -1.73 8.67 6.51
N SER A 225 -2.37 9.84 6.35
CA SER A 225 -3.54 9.96 5.49
C SER A 225 -3.12 9.72 4.04
N ILE A 226 -3.90 8.96 3.29
CA ILE A 226 -3.72 8.76 1.86
C ILE A 226 -4.97 9.19 1.09
N MET A 227 -4.77 9.63 -0.16
CA MET A 227 -5.87 9.78 -1.11
C MET A 227 -6.28 8.40 -1.63
N VAL A 228 -7.55 8.04 -1.43
CA VAL A 228 -8.15 6.78 -1.86
C VAL A 228 -9.31 7.03 -2.81
N ALA A 229 -9.44 6.15 -3.79
CA ALA A 229 -10.52 6.20 -4.76
C ALA A 229 -11.86 5.86 -4.10
N LYS A 230 -12.80 6.82 -4.04
CA LYS A 230 -14.13 6.63 -3.44
C LYS A 230 -14.89 5.48 -4.12
N ASP A 231 -14.87 5.48 -5.45
CA ASP A 231 -15.53 4.45 -6.28
C ASP A 231 -15.00 3.04 -6.04
N HIS A 232 -13.73 2.92 -5.62
CA HIS A 232 -13.10 1.62 -5.39
C HIS A 232 -13.23 1.14 -3.95
N PHE A 233 -13.11 2.02 -2.95
CA PHE A 233 -13.03 1.61 -1.55
C PHE A 233 -14.29 1.91 -0.75
N LYS A 234 -15.07 2.94 -1.11
CA LYS A 234 -16.27 3.35 -0.38
C LYS A 234 -17.54 2.85 -1.06
N ASP A 235 -17.65 3.03 -2.37
CA ASP A 235 -18.86 2.68 -3.12
C ASP A 235 -18.88 1.19 -3.53
N ASN A 236 -17.74 0.50 -3.43
CA ASN A 236 -17.65 -0.92 -3.71
C ASN A 236 -18.15 -1.76 -2.52
N PHE A 237 -19.24 -2.50 -2.71
CA PHE A 237 -19.85 -3.34 -1.68
C PHE A 237 -18.86 -4.34 -1.06
N PHE A 238 -18.07 -5.02 -1.89
CA PHE A 238 -17.13 -6.04 -1.42
C PHE A 238 -16.01 -5.43 -0.55
N LEU A 239 -15.37 -4.35 -1.01
CA LEU A 239 -14.28 -3.72 -0.26
C LEU A 239 -14.76 -2.93 0.97
N TYR A 240 -15.95 -2.32 0.92
CA TYR A 240 -16.49 -1.54 2.03
C TYR A 240 -17.19 -2.42 3.07
N ARG A 241 -18.10 -3.31 2.64
CA ARG A 241 -18.92 -4.13 3.55
C ARG A 241 -18.31 -5.50 3.83
N VAL A 242 -17.90 -6.27 2.81
CA VAL A 242 -17.41 -7.65 3.03
C VAL A 242 -16.02 -7.67 3.67
N ILE A 243 -15.02 -7.08 3.02
CA ILE A 243 -13.65 -6.99 3.56
C ILE A 243 -13.57 -5.97 4.70
N GLY A 244 -14.37 -4.91 4.67
CA GLY A 244 -14.33 -3.86 5.68
C GLY A 244 -13.17 -2.87 5.51
N LEU A 245 -12.36 -3.01 4.46
CA LEU A 245 -11.21 -2.14 4.19
C LEU A 245 -11.65 -0.68 4.03
N GLY A 246 -12.74 -0.43 3.30
CA GLY A 246 -13.28 0.92 3.13
C GLY A 246 -13.69 1.59 4.45
N ARG A 247 -14.33 0.83 5.36
CA ARG A 247 -14.72 1.29 6.70
C ARG A 247 -13.50 1.56 7.58
N MET A 248 -12.46 0.73 7.48
CA MET A 248 -11.19 0.96 8.15
C MET A 248 -10.51 2.23 7.65
N LEU A 249 -10.43 2.43 6.33
CA LEU A 249 -9.83 3.63 5.73
C LEU A 249 -10.60 4.90 6.16
N GLU A 250 -11.92 4.84 6.23
CA GLU A 250 -12.74 5.93 6.77
C GLU A 250 -12.43 6.21 8.24
N ALA A 251 -12.34 5.17 9.07
CA ALA A 251 -11.99 5.28 10.48
C ALA A 251 -10.57 5.82 10.73
N TRP A 252 -9.62 5.50 9.84
CA TRP A 252 -8.25 6.05 9.86
C TRP A 252 -8.17 7.48 9.33
N GLY A 253 -9.28 8.07 8.91
CA GLY A 253 -9.27 9.43 8.39
C GLY A 253 -8.57 9.52 7.04
N MET A 254 -8.73 8.54 6.15
CA MET A 254 -8.26 8.65 4.77
C MET A 254 -9.09 9.67 3.98
N ILE A 255 -8.57 10.11 2.83
CA ILE A 255 -9.21 11.12 1.99
C ILE A 255 -9.81 10.44 0.78
N PHE A 256 -11.14 10.34 0.73
CA PHE A 256 -11.84 9.77 -0.42
C PHE A 256 -11.98 10.80 -1.54
N VAL A 257 -11.40 10.48 -2.69
CA VAL A 257 -11.43 11.31 -3.90
C VAL A 257 -12.44 10.72 -4.87
N ASP A 258 -13.38 11.56 -5.34
CA ASP A 258 -14.23 11.22 -6.46
C ASP A 258 -13.45 11.38 -7.77
N ARG A 259 -13.40 10.31 -8.57
CA ARG A 259 -12.68 10.28 -9.85
C ARG A 259 -13.62 10.14 -11.05
N LYS A 260 -14.89 9.84 -10.81
CA LYS A 260 -15.89 9.58 -11.85
C LYS A 260 -16.77 10.79 -12.13
N SER A 261 -16.81 11.76 -11.21
CA SER A 261 -17.44 13.04 -11.47
C SER A 261 -16.84 13.69 -12.73
N LYS A 262 -17.72 14.10 -13.66
CA LYS A 262 -17.37 14.86 -14.87
C LYS A 262 -17.34 16.37 -14.60
N GLU A 263 -17.58 16.81 -13.36
CA GLU A 263 -17.54 18.23 -13.02
C GLU A 263 -16.16 18.83 -13.29
N LYS A 264 -16.11 20.01 -13.89
CA LYS A 264 -14.86 20.77 -14.02
C LYS A 264 -14.28 21.03 -12.62
N GLY A 265 -12.95 20.88 -12.47
CA GLY A 265 -12.25 21.18 -11.22
C GLY A 265 -12.21 20.04 -10.19
N THR A 266 -12.57 18.79 -10.52
CA THR A 266 -12.49 17.65 -9.57
C THR A 266 -11.10 17.50 -8.94
N ALA A 267 -10.04 17.66 -9.73
CA ALA A 267 -8.65 17.55 -9.25
C ALA A 267 -8.31 18.68 -8.26
N GLU A 268 -8.69 19.91 -8.57
CA GLU A 268 -8.49 21.07 -7.70
C GLU A 268 -9.29 20.92 -6.40
N ARG A 269 -10.54 20.45 -6.48
CA ARG A 269 -11.35 20.15 -5.30
C ARG A 269 -10.68 19.10 -4.42
N ALA A 270 -10.08 18.07 -5.01
CA ALA A 270 -9.35 17.03 -4.26
C ALA A 270 -8.09 17.60 -3.56
N VAL A 271 -7.36 18.50 -4.22
CA VAL A 271 -6.22 19.21 -3.61
C VAL A 271 -6.71 20.07 -2.44
N ARG A 272 -7.68 20.96 -2.65
CA ARG A 272 -8.23 21.84 -1.61
C ARG A 272 -8.76 21.07 -0.39
N LEU A 273 -9.50 19.97 -0.62
CA LEU A 273 -10.03 19.12 0.45
C LEU A 273 -8.90 18.45 1.24
N THR A 274 -7.83 18.04 0.56
CA THR A 274 -6.64 17.48 1.20
C THR A 274 -5.91 18.52 2.02
N VAL A 275 -5.62 19.70 1.46
CA VAL A 275 -4.96 20.80 2.15
C VAL A 275 -5.74 21.20 3.41
N LYS A 276 -7.07 21.37 3.31
CA LYS A 276 -7.93 21.65 4.47
C LYS A 276 -7.76 20.62 5.59
N LYS A 277 -7.70 19.33 5.25
CA LYS A 277 -7.52 18.26 6.23
C LYS A 277 -6.13 18.25 6.86
N LEU A 278 -5.09 18.52 6.06
CA LEU A 278 -3.71 18.56 6.53
C LEU A 278 -3.40 19.80 7.37
N LEU A 279 -4.07 20.93 7.12
CA LEU A 279 -4.02 22.09 8.00
C LEU A 279 -4.63 21.76 9.37
N ALA A 280 -5.79 21.09 9.38
CA ALA A 280 -6.53 20.75 10.60
C ALA A 280 -5.96 19.56 11.42
N SER A 281 -5.01 18.79 10.86
CA SER A 281 -4.50 17.57 11.51
C SER A 281 -2.98 17.52 11.55
N SER A 282 -2.39 16.96 12.60
CA SER A 282 -0.95 16.70 12.69
C SER A 282 -0.51 15.39 12.00
N ILE A 283 -1.43 14.76 11.26
CA ILE A 283 -1.20 13.47 10.62
C ILE A 283 -0.38 13.67 9.34
N PRO A 284 0.70 12.91 9.11
CA PRO A 284 1.43 12.95 7.85
C PRO A 284 0.55 12.56 6.66
N PHE A 285 0.95 12.95 5.46
CA PHE A 285 0.26 12.58 4.22
C PHE A 285 1.15 11.65 3.40
N ALA A 286 0.56 10.67 2.72
CA ALA A 286 1.27 9.83 1.76
C ALA A 286 0.52 9.83 0.42
N VAL A 287 1.27 9.94 -0.67
CA VAL A 287 0.71 10.05 -2.02
C VAL A 287 1.55 9.30 -3.04
N TYR A 288 0.85 8.72 -4.01
CA TYR A 288 1.43 8.00 -5.13
C TYR A 288 1.24 8.83 -6.41
N PRO A 289 2.16 9.75 -6.74
CA PRO A 289 2.00 10.71 -7.84
C PRO A 289 1.86 10.04 -9.21
N GLN A 290 2.31 8.79 -9.37
CA GLN A 290 2.05 8.00 -10.58
C GLN A 290 0.54 7.78 -10.83
N GLY A 291 -0.28 7.77 -9.76
CA GLY A 291 -1.74 7.70 -9.80
C GLY A 291 -2.33 6.37 -10.26
N THR A 292 -1.50 5.41 -10.66
CA THR A 292 -1.83 4.01 -10.94
C THR A 292 -0.56 3.19 -10.86
N ARG A 293 -0.69 1.87 -10.66
CA ARG A 293 0.45 0.95 -10.72
C ARG A 293 1.10 0.98 -12.11
N ALA A 294 2.42 0.95 -12.12
CA ALA A 294 3.24 0.65 -13.29
C ALA A 294 2.93 -0.75 -13.87
N ARG A 295 3.20 -0.93 -15.16
CA ARG A 295 3.12 -2.26 -15.79
C ARG A 295 4.35 -3.08 -15.41
N GLY A 296 4.13 -4.36 -15.10
CA GLY A 296 5.21 -5.27 -14.72
C GLY A 296 6.13 -5.57 -15.89
N GLN A 297 7.43 -5.70 -15.64
CA GLN A 297 8.40 -6.09 -16.66
C GLN A 297 8.79 -7.55 -16.50
N ARG A 298 9.53 -8.05 -17.49
CA ARG A 298 10.11 -9.39 -17.47
C ARG A 298 11.61 -9.31 -17.68
N ASP A 299 12.32 -10.30 -17.16
CA ASP A 299 13.73 -10.48 -17.50
C ASP A 299 13.89 -11.20 -18.85
N ARG A 300 15.15 -11.38 -19.27
CA ARG A 300 15.49 -12.11 -20.50
C ARG A 300 14.96 -13.54 -20.56
N TYR A 301 14.74 -14.18 -19.42
CA TYR A 301 14.22 -15.54 -19.32
C TYR A 301 12.69 -15.57 -19.23
N GLY A 302 12.03 -14.41 -19.35
CA GLY A 302 10.58 -14.27 -19.24
C GLY A 302 10.04 -14.34 -17.81
N ARG A 303 10.92 -14.36 -16.80
CA ARG A 303 10.58 -14.31 -15.37
C ARG A 303 10.16 -12.89 -14.99
N ARG A 304 9.39 -12.74 -13.93
CA ARG A 304 8.95 -11.41 -13.47
C ARG A 304 10.16 -10.59 -13.03
N TRP A 305 10.17 -9.33 -13.44
CA TRP A 305 11.20 -8.37 -13.08
C TRP A 305 10.53 -7.04 -12.81
N ASP A 306 10.28 -6.74 -11.54
CA ASP A 306 9.64 -5.52 -11.03
C ASP A 306 8.60 -4.85 -11.96
N ALA A 307 8.58 -3.51 -12.02
CA ALA A 307 7.73 -2.76 -12.93
C ALA A 307 8.49 -1.56 -13.51
N GLY A 308 8.02 -1.10 -14.67
CA GLY A 308 8.62 0.04 -15.36
C GLY A 308 8.17 1.37 -14.76
N TYR A 309 9.12 2.16 -14.27
CA TYR A 309 8.87 3.46 -13.64
C TYR A 309 8.08 4.44 -14.54
N PHE A 310 8.41 4.49 -15.84
CA PHE A 310 7.76 5.31 -16.85
C PHE A 310 6.52 4.63 -17.46
N CYS A 311 6.37 3.31 -17.29
CA CYS A 311 5.28 2.54 -17.89
C CYS A 311 3.97 2.60 -17.07
N VAL A 312 3.45 3.83 -16.90
CA VAL A 312 2.32 4.14 -16.01
C VAL A 312 1.18 4.80 -16.78
N GLY A 313 -0.04 4.27 -16.62
CA GLY A 313 -1.26 4.88 -17.15
C GLY A 313 -1.88 4.15 -18.33
N LYS A 314 -2.80 4.85 -19.00
CA LYS A 314 -3.39 4.46 -20.29
C LYS A 314 -2.50 4.99 -21.43
N ARG A 315 -2.78 4.56 -22.66
CA ARG A 315 -2.09 4.96 -23.89
C ARG A 315 -1.76 6.46 -23.97
N ASP A 316 -2.74 7.33 -23.73
CA ASP A 316 -2.55 8.79 -23.83
C ASP A 316 -1.51 9.35 -22.85
N ARG A 317 -1.30 8.69 -21.70
CA ARG A 317 -0.22 9.04 -20.76
C ARG A 317 1.10 8.44 -21.20
N LEU A 318 1.09 7.20 -21.69
CA LEU A 318 2.28 6.52 -22.19
C LEU A 318 2.88 7.21 -23.41
N ASN A 319 2.09 7.94 -24.22
CA ASN A 319 2.59 8.73 -25.34
C ASN A 319 3.35 10.00 -24.90
N LYS A 320 3.08 10.54 -23.70
CA LYS A 320 3.68 11.80 -23.23
C LYS A 320 5.02 11.56 -22.54
N GLU A 321 6.02 12.40 -22.78
CA GLU A 321 7.36 12.32 -22.17
C GLU A 321 7.28 12.16 -20.65
N GLU A 322 6.59 13.07 -19.97
CA GLU A 322 6.43 13.12 -18.51
C GLU A 322 5.06 12.60 -18.04
N GLY A 323 4.40 11.79 -18.88
CA GLY A 323 3.06 11.32 -18.62
C GLY A 323 2.95 10.41 -17.39
N HIS A 324 4.06 9.84 -16.90
CA HIS A 324 4.11 8.90 -15.78
C HIS A 324 3.85 9.56 -14.42
N PHE A 325 4.19 10.83 -14.24
CA PHE A 325 4.13 11.53 -12.95
C PHE A 325 3.07 12.65 -12.93
N LYS A 326 2.18 12.66 -11.94
CA LYS A 326 1.15 13.71 -11.81
C LYS A 326 1.58 14.80 -10.83
N LYS A 327 1.27 16.05 -11.17
CA LYS A 327 1.62 17.24 -10.39
C LYS A 327 0.81 17.44 -9.10
N GLY A 328 -0.26 16.68 -8.88
CA GLY A 328 -1.19 16.89 -7.75
C GLY A 328 -0.53 16.83 -6.37
N ALA A 329 0.50 15.98 -6.19
CA ALA A 329 1.26 15.92 -4.94
C ALA A 329 2.00 17.24 -4.65
N ALA A 330 2.57 17.87 -5.69
CA ALA A 330 3.26 19.15 -5.57
C ALA A 330 2.29 20.32 -5.29
N TYR A 331 1.13 20.33 -5.94
CA TYR A 331 0.07 21.31 -5.62
C TYR A 331 -0.37 21.21 -4.16
N VAL A 332 -0.61 20.00 -3.64
CA VAL A 332 -0.93 19.80 -2.21
C VAL A 332 0.17 20.35 -1.31
N ALA A 333 1.45 20.11 -1.64
CA ALA A 333 2.58 20.55 -0.83
C ALA A 333 2.72 22.09 -0.80
N VAL A 334 2.70 22.74 -1.96
CA VAL A 334 2.82 24.20 -2.08
C VAL A 334 1.62 24.91 -1.46
N GLU A 335 0.40 24.45 -1.73
CA GLU A 335 -0.81 25.03 -1.15
C GLU A 335 -0.89 24.82 0.37
N LEU A 336 -0.38 23.69 0.88
CA LEU A 336 -0.25 23.48 2.33
C LEU A 336 0.73 24.46 2.96
N ALA A 337 1.90 24.69 2.32
CA ALA A 337 2.88 25.65 2.80
C ALA A 337 2.30 27.08 2.82
N ALA A 338 1.65 27.50 1.73
CA ALA A 338 0.95 28.78 1.64
C ALA A 338 -0.18 28.88 2.69
N GLY A 339 -0.93 27.80 2.92
CA GLY A 339 -1.98 27.73 3.93
C GLY A 339 -1.45 27.91 5.37
N LEU A 340 -0.32 27.31 5.72
CA LEU A 340 0.30 27.46 7.04
C LEU A 340 0.70 28.93 7.29
N VAL A 341 1.28 29.59 6.29
CA VAL A 341 1.63 31.03 6.35
C VAL A 341 0.37 31.88 6.50
N LYS A 342 -0.62 31.67 5.63
CA LYS A 342 -1.88 32.44 5.62
C LYS A 342 -2.63 32.36 6.95
N HIS A 343 -2.67 31.19 7.57
CA HIS A 343 -3.37 30.95 8.84
C HIS A 343 -2.49 31.17 10.08
N ARG A 344 -1.24 31.62 9.92
CA ARG A 344 -0.27 31.83 11.02
C ARG A 344 -0.11 30.60 11.93
N LEU A 345 -0.19 29.40 11.35
CA LEU A 345 -0.15 28.12 12.10
C LEU A 345 1.27 27.66 12.47
N GLY A 346 2.30 28.38 12.02
CA GLY A 346 3.70 28.00 12.20
C GLY A 346 4.07 26.68 11.52
N GLY A 347 5.37 26.35 11.51
CA GLY A 347 5.88 25.08 11.00
C GLY A 347 6.23 25.07 9.51
N LYS A 348 7.03 24.08 9.12
CA LYS A 348 7.49 23.85 7.74
C LYS A 348 6.72 22.70 7.08
N VAL A 349 6.71 22.67 5.76
CA VAL A 349 6.28 21.49 4.98
C VAL A 349 7.51 20.83 4.39
N PHE A 350 7.63 19.51 4.56
CA PHE A 350 8.66 18.71 3.91
C PHE A 350 8.03 17.63 3.04
N VAL A 351 8.65 17.39 1.90
CA VAL A 351 8.36 16.27 1.03
C VAL A 351 9.47 15.23 1.18
N VAL A 352 9.10 13.99 1.48
CA VAL A 352 10.05 12.89 1.65
C VAL A 352 9.80 11.86 0.55
N PRO A 353 10.72 11.70 -0.42
CA PRO A 353 10.60 10.67 -1.44
C PRO A 353 10.88 9.29 -0.82
N VAL A 354 10.03 8.32 -1.14
CA VAL A 354 10.18 6.92 -0.69
C VAL A 354 10.10 6.01 -1.92
N ALA A 355 11.23 5.44 -2.27
CA ALA A 355 11.38 4.52 -3.38
C ALA A 355 11.20 3.07 -2.91
N MET A 356 10.37 2.30 -3.61
CA MET A 356 10.16 0.88 -3.40
C MET A 356 10.50 0.12 -4.68
N ALA A 357 11.55 -0.68 -4.63
CA ALA A 357 11.97 -1.56 -5.71
C ALA A 357 11.67 -3.02 -5.34
N GLY A 358 11.12 -3.80 -6.27
CA GLY A 358 10.83 -5.22 -6.09
C GLY A 358 9.37 -5.64 -5.87
N PRO A 359 8.43 -4.82 -5.35
CA PRO A 359 7.04 -5.25 -5.17
C PRO A 359 6.35 -5.68 -6.46
N GLY A 360 6.73 -5.10 -7.61
CA GLY A 360 6.25 -5.50 -8.93
C GLY A 360 6.66 -6.93 -9.31
N THR A 361 7.79 -7.43 -8.79
CA THR A 361 8.23 -8.82 -8.98
C THR A 361 7.26 -9.77 -8.27
N ALA A 362 6.89 -9.43 -7.03
CA ALA A 362 6.00 -10.22 -6.21
C ALA A 362 4.59 -10.28 -6.81
N CYS A 363 3.98 -9.14 -7.12
CA CYS A 363 2.69 -9.12 -7.80
C CYS A 363 2.51 -7.86 -8.65
N PRO A 364 2.80 -7.93 -9.96
CA PRO A 364 2.65 -6.77 -10.84
C PRO A 364 1.18 -6.48 -11.09
N LYS A 365 0.91 -5.30 -11.67
CA LYS A 365 -0.42 -4.90 -12.12
C LYS A 365 -1.07 -5.96 -13.02
N GLY A 366 -2.33 -6.27 -12.76
CA GLY A 366 -3.12 -7.23 -13.53
C GLY A 366 -2.86 -8.69 -13.18
N SER A 367 -1.87 -8.99 -12.32
CA SER A 367 -1.64 -10.36 -11.85
C SER A 367 -2.51 -10.70 -10.65
N TRP A 368 -3.00 -11.94 -10.62
CA TRP A 368 -3.70 -12.55 -9.50
C TRP A 368 -2.83 -13.55 -8.73
N LYS A 369 -1.60 -13.80 -9.18
CA LYS A 369 -0.68 -14.77 -8.55
C LYS A 369 0.47 -14.02 -7.90
N VAL A 370 0.70 -14.28 -6.62
CA VAL A 370 1.86 -13.75 -5.88
C VAL A 370 3.06 -14.66 -6.10
N GLN A 371 4.20 -14.07 -6.47
CA GLN A 371 5.48 -14.76 -6.58
C GLN A 371 6.21 -14.73 -5.23
N THR A 372 6.73 -15.88 -4.79
CA THR A 372 7.52 -16.00 -3.57
C THR A 372 9.00 -15.73 -3.79
N GLU A 373 9.76 -15.63 -2.70
CA GLU A 373 11.23 -15.56 -2.72
C GLU A 373 11.72 -14.29 -3.46
N THR A 374 11.02 -13.18 -3.22
CA THR A 374 11.32 -11.87 -3.81
C THR A 374 12.04 -10.97 -2.82
N GLU A 375 12.89 -10.10 -3.33
CA GLU A 375 13.53 -9.04 -2.56
C GLU A 375 12.80 -7.72 -2.82
N VAL A 376 12.56 -6.96 -1.74
CA VAL A 376 11.97 -5.63 -1.74
C VAL A 376 12.92 -4.70 -1.01
N LEU A 377 13.30 -3.62 -1.66
CA LEU A 377 14.12 -2.58 -1.08
C LEU A 377 13.31 -1.29 -0.97
N ILE A 378 13.21 -0.75 0.24
CA ILE A 378 12.54 0.51 0.53
C ILE A 378 13.63 1.53 0.88
N LYS A 379 13.86 2.51 0.00
CA LYS A 379 14.80 3.61 0.25
C LYS A 379 14.03 4.88 0.55
N MET A 380 14.27 5.47 1.70
CA MET A 380 13.83 6.82 2.00
C MET A 380 14.90 7.80 1.55
N GLY A 381 14.54 8.84 0.81
CA GLY A 381 15.47 9.88 0.42
C GLY A 381 15.46 11.09 1.35
N GLU A 382 16.26 12.07 0.97
CA GLU A 382 16.39 13.30 1.74
C GLU A 382 15.09 14.12 1.74
N PRO A 383 14.74 14.72 2.88
CA PRO A 383 13.58 15.61 2.99
C PRO A 383 13.80 16.90 2.20
N MET A 384 12.84 17.24 1.35
CA MET A 384 12.86 18.47 0.56
C MET A 384 11.96 19.52 1.24
N PRO A 385 12.51 20.66 1.72
CA PRO A 385 11.69 21.75 2.25
C PRO A 385 10.84 22.37 1.13
N VAL A 386 9.61 22.74 1.46
CA VAL A 386 8.68 23.36 0.51
C VAL A 386 8.40 24.80 0.92
N ASP A 387 8.75 25.73 0.03
CA ASP A 387 8.41 27.14 0.17
C ASP A 387 7.01 27.41 -0.39
N SER A 388 6.27 28.31 0.26
CA SER A 388 5.00 28.85 -0.21
C SER A 388 5.05 29.53 -1.59
N GLN A 389 6.20 30.05 -2.01
CA GLN A 389 6.41 30.73 -3.30
C GLN A 389 6.91 29.78 -4.41
N MET A 390 7.20 28.53 -4.07
CA MET A 390 7.70 27.55 -5.03
C MET A 390 6.62 27.21 -6.07
N LYS A 391 7.02 27.10 -7.35
CA LYS A 391 6.10 26.66 -8.40
C LYS A 391 5.88 25.15 -8.31
N ALA A 392 4.62 24.71 -8.25
CA ALA A 392 4.28 23.29 -8.15
C ALA A 392 4.87 22.40 -9.28
N PRO A 393 4.97 22.84 -10.55
CA PRO A 393 5.65 22.06 -11.58
C PRO A 393 7.14 21.78 -11.28
N ASP A 394 7.86 22.76 -10.74
CA ASP A 394 9.29 22.64 -10.43
C ASP A 394 9.50 21.65 -9.28
N LEU A 395 8.65 21.74 -8.25
CA LEU A 395 8.63 20.77 -7.15
C LEU A 395 8.28 19.36 -7.64
N ALA A 396 7.33 19.23 -8.57
CA ALA A 396 6.97 17.92 -9.14
C ALA A 396 8.16 17.29 -9.90
N GLN A 397 8.92 18.10 -10.64
CA GLN A 397 10.14 17.65 -11.32
C GLN A 397 11.22 17.20 -10.32
N ALA A 398 11.41 17.96 -9.23
CA ALA A 398 12.35 17.60 -8.17
C ALA A 398 11.96 16.29 -7.48
N MET A 399 10.66 16.10 -7.17
CA MET A 399 10.12 14.85 -6.63
C MET A 399 10.35 13.65 -7.56
N ASP A 400 10.05 13.81 -8.85
CA ASP A 400 10.23 12.76 -9.86
C ASP A 400 11.71 12.38 -9.98
N THR A 401 12.59 13.37 -10.06
CA THR A 401 14.05 13.17 -10.14
C THR A 401 14.58 12.45 -8.89
N ALA A 402 14.15 12.85 -7.69
CA ALA A 402 14.57 12.20 -6.45
C ALA A 402 14.16 10.72 -6.42
N LEU A 403 12.92 10.40 -6.83
CA LEU A 403 12.46 9.01 -6.92
C LEU A 403 13.24 8.20 -7.97
N GLN A 404 13.52 8.78 -9.13
CA GLN A 404 14.32 8.13 -10.17
C GLN A 404 15.74 7.80 -9.69
N ASN A 405 16.35 8.72 -8.95
CA ASN A 405 17.69 8.55 -8.39
C ASN A 405 17.71 7.45 -7.32
N LEU A 406 16.77 7.46 -6.37
CA LEU A 406 16.67 6.42 -5.34
C LEU A 406 16.45 5.03 -5.94
N LEU A 407 15.61 4.94 -6.98
CA LEU A 407 15.34 3.68 -7.70
C LEU A 407 16.43 3.30 -8.71
N GLU A 408 17.42 4.17 -8.93
CA GLU A 408 18.48 4.00 -9.94
C GLU A 408 17.92 3.69 -11.34
N VAL A 409 16.79 4.31 -11.70
CA VAL A 409 15.99 3.94 -12.89
C VAL A 409 16.83 3.96 -14.15
N ARG A 410 17.58 5.04 -14.36
CA ARG A 410 18.42 5.24 -15.56
C ARG A 410 19.51 4.17 -15.63
N THR A 411 20.37 4.07 -14.62
CA THR A 411 21.45 3.08 -14.55
C THR A 411 20.95 1.65 -14.76
N ARG A 412 19.81 1.30 -14.14
CA ARG A 412 19.19 -0.02 -14.30
C ARG A 412 18.76 -0.29 -15.75
N LEU A 413 18.12 0.68 -16.40
CA LEU A 413 17.66 0.57 -17.78
C LEU A 413 18.83 0.54 -18.77
N GLU A 414 19.85 1.39 -18.59
CA GLU A 414 21.06 1.38 -19.42
C GLU A 414 21.74 0.01 -19.38
N ARG A 415 22.02 -0.49 -18.17
CA ARG A 415 22.67 -1.79 -17.98
C ARG A 415 21.88 -2.90 -18.67
N ARG A 416 20.55 -2.88 -18.53
CA ARG A 416 19.67 -3.85 -19.18
C ARG A 416 19.73 -3.75 -20.70
N PHE A 417 19.59 -2.54 -21.23
CA PHE A 417 19.59 -2.23 -22.65
C PHE A 417 20.87 -2.72 -23.33
N PHE A 418 22.04 -2.34 -22.82
CA PHE A 418 23.31 -2.77 -23.40
C PHE A 418 23.58 -4.27 -23.22
N THR A 419 23.09 -4.89 -22.13
CA THR A 419 23.19 -6.35 -21.95
C THR A 419 22.43 -7.09 -23.04
N ASP A 420 21.23 -6.64 -23.41
CA ASP A 420 20.45 -7.29 -24.45
C ASP A 420 20.97 -6.94 -25.87
N LEU A 421 21.47 -5.72 -26.09
CA LEU A 421 22.03 -5.33 -27.40
C LEU A 421 23.30 -6.08 -27.77
N ARG A 422 24.14 -6.46 -26.80
CA ARG A 422 25.36 -7.27 -27.04
C ARG A 422 25.09 -8.61 -27.74
N GLU A 423 23.88 -9.14 -27.65
CA GLU A 423 23.49 -10.38 -28.33
C GLU A 423 22.81 -10.13 -29.68
N LEU A 424 22.53 -8.87 -30.01
CA LEU A 424 21.79 -8.47 -31.20
C LEU A 424 22.66 -7.73 -32.22
N LEU A 425 23.74 -7.08 -31.77
CA LEU A 425 24.58 -6.20 -32.57
C LEU A 425 26.04 -6.64 -32.51
N GLU A 426 26.74 -6.43 -33.62
CA GLU A 426 28.20 -6.53 -33.69
C GLU A 426 28.89 -5.47 -32.79
N PRO A 427 30.13 -5.72 -32.31
CA PRO A 427 30.83 -4.82 -31.40
C PRO A 427 30.92 -3.36 -31.88
N GLN A 428 31.17 -3.13 -33.17
CA GLN A 428 31.27 -1.80 -33.75
C GLN A 428 29.93 -1.04 -33.70
N ALA A 429 28.83 -1.70 -34.07
CA ALA A 429 27.50 -1.11 -34.00
C ALA A 429 27.07 -0.82 -32.55
N LEU A 430 27.48 -1.66 -31.61
CA LEU A 430 27.24 -1.44 -30.18
C LEU A 430 27.99 -0.21 -29.65
N GLU A 431 29.22 0.03 -30.13
CA GLU A 431 30.02 1.19 -29.77
C GLU A 431 29.37 2.49 -30.26
N GLU A 432 28.92 2.53 -31.52
CA GLU A 432 28.17 3.67 -32.07
C GLU A 432 26.91 3.97 -31.25
N VAL A 433 26.12 2.95 -30.90
CA VAL A 433 24.94 3.10 -30.03
C VAL A 433 25.34 3.65 -28.66
N SER A 434 26.46 3.20 -28.09
CA SER A 434 26.95 3.66 -26.79
C SER A 434 27.36 5.14 -26.82
N VAL A 435 28.02 5.59 -27.88
CA VAL A 435 28.36 7.01 -28.08
C VAL A 435 27.09 7.85 -28.18
N ALA A 436 26.15 7.48 -29.06
CA ALA A 436 24.89 8.19 -29.21
C ALA A 436 24.07 8.21 -27.91
N PHE A 437 24.02 7.08 -27.19
CA PHE A 437 23.31 6.99 -25.92
C PHE A 437 23.83 8.01 -24.89
N LYS A 438 25.16 8.20 -24.82
CA LYS A 438 25.78 9.18 -23.89
C LYS A 438 25.28 10.59 -24.15
N GLU A 439 25.11 10.99 -25.41
CA GLU A 439 24.56 12.30 -25.76
C GLU A 439 23.11 12.49 -25.28
N TRP A 440 22.33 11.41 -25.34
CA TRP A 440 20.94 11.42 -24.88
C TRP A 440 20.78 11.47 -23.36
N ARG A 441 21.82 11.16 -22.56
CA ARG A 441 21.76 11.23 -21.08
C ARG A 441 21.35 12.61 -20.56
N GLY A 442 21.72 13.68 -21.27
CA GLY A 442 21.39 15.07 -20.92
C GLY A 442 20.08 15.58 -21.51
N ARG A 443 19.43 14.86 -22.44
CA ARG A 443 18.31 15.37 -23.26
C ARG A 443 16.91 15.00 -22.73
N GLY A 444 16.80 14.65 -21.44
CA GLY A 444 15.52 14.36 -20.78
C GLY A 444 15.27 12.87 -20.50
N ASN A 445 13.99 12.50 -20.35
CA ASN A 445 13.58 11.15 -19.94
C ASN A 445 13.02 10.30 -21.10
N LEU A 446 12.89 10.87 -22.30
CA LEU A 446 12.28 10.21 -23.46
C LEU A 446 12.88 8.83 -23.77
N LEU A 447 14.21 8.74 -23.92
CA LEU A 447 14.90 7.50 -24.25
C LEU A 447 14.65 6.42 -23.19
N TYR A 448 14.80 6.76 -21.91
CA TYR A 448 14.53 5.85 -20.81
C TYR A 448 13.07 5.41 -20.77
N ALA A 449 12.13 6.33 -21.04
CA ALA A 449 10.71 6.00 -21.09
C ALA A 449 10.39 5.00 -22.22
N VAL A 450 11.03 5.13 -23.39
CA VAL A 450 10.90 4.16 -24.50
C VAL A 450 11.42 2.79 -24.06
N ILE A 451 12.64 2.71 -23.54
CA ILE A 451 13.28 1.46 -23.11
C ILE A 451 12.44 0.77 -22.02
N ASP A 452 12.00 1.53 -21.03
CA ASP A 452 11.24 1.03 -19.90
C ASP A 452 9.87 0.49 -20.33
N CYS A 453 9.19 1.18 -21.27
CA CYS A 453 7.94 0.70 -21.85
C CYS A 453 8.15 -0.53 -22.75
N LEU A 454 9.23 -0.59 -23.52
CA LEU A 454 9.58 -1.75 -24.35
C LEU A 454 9.71 -3.01 -23.49
N TYR A 455 10.41 -2.94 -22.35
CA TYR A 455 10.58 -4.08 -21.45
C TYR A 455 9.33 -4.51 -20.69
N ALA A 456 8.27 -3.69 -20.69
CA ALA A 456 6.95 -4.07 -20.20
C ALA A 456 6.11 -4.81 -21.27
N LEU A 457 6.55 -4.87 -22.53
CA LEU A 457 5.91 -5.66 -23.59
C LEU A 457 6.27 -7.16 -23.49
N PRO A 458 5.48 -8.04 -24.12
CA PRO A 458 5.87 -9.45 -24.26
C PRO A 458 7.20 -9.61 -24.99
N LYS A 459 8.06 -10.53 -24.51
CA LYS A 459 9.43 -10.76 -25.02
C LYS A 459 9.54 -10.87 -26.55
N ARG A 460 8.54 -11.47 -27.22
CA ARG A 460 8.48 -11.58 -28.69
C ARG A 460 8.56 -10.24 -29.44
N ARG A 461 8.21 -9.12 -28.78
CA ARG A 461 8.26 -7.78 -29.35
C ARG A 461 9.60 -7.08 -29.14
N TRP A 462 10.46 -7.58 -28.26
CA TRP A 462 11.67 -6.85 -27.85
C TRP A 462 12.68 -6.73 -28.98
N ARG A 463 13.07 -7.85 -29.62
CA ARG A 463 14.10 -7.85 -30.66
C ARG A 463 13.86 -6.81 -31.77
N PRO A 464 12.70 -6.77 -32.45
CA PRO A 464 12.49 -5.78 -33.52
C PRO A 464 12.52 -4.34 -32.99
N LEU A 465 11.95 -4.08 -31.81
CA LEU A 465 11.92 -2.73 -31.23
C LEU A 465 13.28 -2.27 -30.69
N LEU A 466 14.10 -3.20 -30.18
CA LEU A 466 15.48 -2.92 -29.74
C LEU A 466 16.37 -2.60 -30.94
N LEU A 467 16.22 -3.33 -32.05
CA LEU A 467 16.93 -3.03 -33.29
C LEU A 467 16.50 -1.68 -33.86
N GLU A 468 15.20 -1.41 -33.94
CA GLU A 468 14.67 -0.10 -34.38
C GLU A 468 15.17 1.06 -33.50
N LEU A 469 15.16 0.88 -32.17
CA LEU A 469 15.74 1.86 -31.25
C LEU A 469 17.24 2.05 -31.48
N SER A 470 17.99 0.96 -31.70
CA SER A 470 19.43 1.05 -31.96
C SER A 470 19.74 1.78 -33.27
N HIS A 471 18.94 1.57 -34.32
CA HIS A 471 19.07 2.31 -35.58
C HIS A 471 18.75 3.80 -35.39
N ALA A 472 17.67 4.11 -34.68
CA ALA A 472 17.31 5.49 -34.37
C ALA A 472 18.40 6.22 -33.57
N LEU A 473 19.11 5.52 -32.67
CA LEU A 473 20.23 6.12 -31.93
C LEU A 473 21.46 6.36 -32.82
N ARG A 474 21.78 5.45 -33.75
CA ARG A 474 22.99 5.53 -34.59
C ARG A 474 22.94 6.61 -35.67
N GLN A 475 21.77 6.92 -36.19
CA GLN A 475 21.62 7.88 -37.29
C GLN A 475 21.55 9.35 -36.82
N GLU A 476 21.93 9.64 -35.57
CA GLU A 476 21.77 10.97 -34.93
C GLU A 476 20.31 11.48 -34.96
N ASN A 477 19.34 10.58 -35.01
CA ASN A 477 17.97 10.96 -35.36
C ASN A 477 17.33 11.89 -34.31
N SER A 478 16.44 12.74 -34.82
CA SER A 478 15.78 13.80 -34.05
C SER A 478 14.88 13.25 -32.94
N LYS A 479 14.61 14.08 -31.93
CA LYS A 479 13.65 13.80 -30.84
C LYS A 479 12.29 13.30 -31.34
N GLU A 480 11.91 13.64 -32.57
CA GLU A 480 10.66 13.23 -33.21
C GLU A 480 10.60 11.72 -33.46
N GLU A 481 11.69 11.08 -33.87
CA GLU A 481 11.69 9.64 -34.13
C GLU A 481 11.58 8.82 -32.85
N LEU A 482 12.29 9.21 -31.79
CA LEU A 482 12.11 8.59 -30.49
C LEU A 482 10.68 8.78 -29.95
N THR A 483 10.04 9.91 -30.29
CA THR A 483 8.63 10.15 -29.96
C THR A 483 7.71 9.23 -30.76
N LYS A 484 7.93 9.07 -32.07
CA LYS A 484 7.20 8.09 -32.92
C LYS A 484 7.37 6.66 -32.42
N LEU A 485 8.59 6.27 -32.03
CA LEU A 485 8.87 4.95 -31.47
C LEU A 485 8.17 4.77 -30.12
N LYS A 486 8.14 5.80 -29.27
CA LYS A 486 7.37 5.79 -28.02
C LYS A 486 5.89 5.56 -28.27
N GLU A 487 5.29 6.26 -29.22
CA GLU A 487 3.89 6.08 -29.62
C GLU A 487 3.62 4.67 -30.15
N LYS A 488 4.53 4.14 -30.99
CA LYS A 488 4.47 2.76 -31.48
C LYS A 488 4.49 1.75 -30.33
N VAL A 489 5.41 1.91 -29.37
CA VAL A 489 5.48 1.06 -28.18
C VAL A 489 4.19 1.17 -27.35
N ALA A 490 3.68 2.39 -27.17
CA ALA A 490 2.46 2.64 -26.42
C ALA A 490 1.20 2.06 -27.08
N ASN A 491 1.17 1.90 -28.40
CA ASN A 491 0.06 1.28 -29.13
C ASN A 491 -0.08 -0.23 -28.88
N TYR A 492 0.91 -0.89 -28.29
CA TYR A 492 0.80 -2.30 -27.88
C TYR A 492 0.09 -2.52 -26.53
N PHE A 493 -0.33 -1.45 -25.85
CA PHE A 493 -0.80 -1.47 -24.45
C PHE A 493 -2.25 -1.07 -24.28
#